data_AF-A0A914TG76-F1
#
_entry.id   AF-A0A914TG76-F1
#
_cell.length_a   1.000
_cell.length_b   1.000
_cell.length_c   1.000
_cell.angle_alpha   90.00
_cell.angle_beta   90.00
_cell.angle_gamma   90.00
#
_symmetry.space_group_name_H-M   'P 1'
#
loop_
_entity.id
_entity.type
_entity.pdbx_description
1 polymer ?
#
loop_
_entity_poly.entity_id
_entity_poly.type
_entity_poly.pdbx_seq_one_letter_code
_entity_poly.pdbx_strand_id
1 'polypeptide(L)'
;MVVEIPLIKKCLQNAIKGQLIGDSIDWLSYYGTTWLFWFFALLTSAKQYFGSPIQCFTPAEFGKSWENYAETYCFINNIYKLPMEQEFPDPADRKDQISYYRWVPLILLCQGCSFYLINALWEFLNKKSVINCEEIVKDAQTCTLKEKNRQTKLENISQYIFDTFRYEFPLNGHFYNNGYCTATFYLLTKFLNLINCCLNLFLLESFLGTQLLKYGL
;
A
#
# COMPACT_ATOMS: atom_id res chain seq x y z
N MET A 1 -27.08 -4.64 -6.81
CA MET A 1 -26.52 -5.88 -7.36
C MET A 1 -25.01 -5.72 -7.37
N VAL A 2 -24.36 -5.98 -6.23
CA VAL A 2 -22.90 -5.86 -6.10
C VAL A 2 -22.32 -7.08 -6.81
N VAL A 3 -21.50 -6.84 -7.83
CA VAL A 3 -20.85 -7.90 -8.61
C VAL A 3 -19.96 -8.69 -7.65
N GLU A 4 -20.38 -9.88 -7.25
CA GLU A 4 -19.51 -10.84 -6.56
C GLU A 4 -18.51 -11.39 -7.58
N ILE A 5 -17.45 -10.64 -7.84
CA ILE A 5 -16.34 -11.14 -8.63
C ILE A 5 -15.59 -12.14 -7.73
N PRO A 6 -15.59 -13.44 -8.06
CA PRO A 6 -15.00 -14.48 -7.21
C PRO A 6 -13.49 -14.26 -7.00
N LEU A 7 -12.83 -13.62 -7.97
CA LEU A 7 -11.43 -13.19 -7.86
C LEU A 7 -11.23 -12.13 -6.79
N ILE A 8 -12.11 -11.12 -6.71
CA ILE A 8 -12.02 -10.06 -5.69
C ILE A 8 -12.23 -10.67 -4.30
N LYS A 9 -13.23 -11.56 -4.13
CA LYS A 9 -13.50 -12.22 -2.84
C LYS A 9 -12.32 -13.06 -2.37
N LYS A 10 -11.68 -13.79 -3.28
CA LYS A 10 -10.50 -14.61 -3.00
C LYS A 10 -9.25 -13.77 -2.72
N CYS A 11 -9.07 -12.66 -3.46
CA CYS A 11 -8.01 -11.70 -3.22
C CYS A 11 -8.19 -10.99 -1.87
N LEU A 12 -9.43 -10.57 -1.54
CA LEU A 12 -9.80 -10.00 -0.25
C LEU A 12 -9.54 -10.99 0.88
N GLN A 13 -10.00 -12.24 0.76
CA GLN A 13 -9.82 -13.25 1.79
C GLN A 13 -8.35 -13.58 2.02
N ASN A 14 -7.54 -13.63 0.97
CA ASN A 14 -6.09 -13.82 1.10
C ASN A 14 -5.41 -12.57 1.67
N ALA A 15 -5.88 -11.36 1.33
CA ALA A 15 -5.37 -10.12 1.89
C ALA A 15 -5.77 -9.91 3.37
N ILE A 16 -6.91 -10.47 3.79
CA ILE A 16 -7.42 -10.40 5.17
C ILE A 16 -6.83 -11.50 6.06
N LYS A 17 -6.30 -12.59 5.49
CA LYS A 17 -5.62 -13.62 6.29
C LYS A 17 -4.44 -12.98 7.02
N GLY A 18 -4.51 -12.97 8.35
CA GLY A 18 -3.39 -12.55 9.18
C GLY A 18 -2.17 -13.41 8.87
N GLN A 19 -1.05 -12.76 8.55
CA GLN A 19 0.22 -13.46 8.41
C GLN A 19 0.64 -13.98 9.79
N LEU A 20 0.79 -15.31 9.90
CA LEU A 20 1.19 -15.96 11.15
C LEU A 20 2.62 -15.59 11.60
N ILE A 21 3.45 -15.18 10.64
CA ILE A 21 4.89 -14.88 10.82
C ILE A 21 5.12 -13.35 10.87
N GLY A 22 4.08 -12.53 10.71
CA GLY A 22 4.22 -11.07 10.60
C GLY A 22 4.22 -10.37 11.96
N ASP A 23 5.04 -9.32 12.09
CA ASP A 23 4.97 -8.42 13.25
C ASP A 23 3.71 -7.54 13.18
N SER A 24 3.34 -6.94 14.30
CA SER A 24 2.25 -5.95 14.35
C SER A 24 2.48 -4.77 13.39
N ILE A 25 3.74 -4.38 13.18
CA ILE A 25 4.12 -3.28 12.26
C ILE A 25 3.91 -3.68 10.79
N ASP A 26 4.19 -4.94 10.44
CA ASP A 26 3.95 -5.44 9.08
C ASP A 26 2.45 -5.52 8.81
N TRP A 27 1.68 -5.99 9.79
CA TRP A 27 0.22 -6.01 9.70
C TRP A 27 -0.35 -4.60 9.52
N LEU A 28 0.12 -3.62 10.29
CA LEU A 28 -0.32 -2.23 10.15
C LEU A 28 -0.01 -1.68 8.75
N SER A 29 1.19 -1.93 8.23
CA SER A 29 1.63 -1.40 6.93
C SER A 29 0.93 -2.10 5.76
N TYR A 30 0.88 -3.43 5.79
CA TYR A 30 0.27 -4.25 4.76
C TYR A 30 -1.25 -4.12 4.70
N TYR A 31 -1.89 -4.25 5.87
CA TYR A 31 -3.34 -4.34 5.96
C TYR A 31 -3.94 -2.96 6.27
N GLY A 32 -3.57 -2.36 7.41
CA GLY A 32 -4.16 -1.10 7.85
C GLY A 32 -3.97 0.04 6.85
N THR A 33 -2.72 0.35 6.51
CA THR A 33 -2.35 1.48 5.65
C THR A 33 -2.82 1.27 4.21
N THR A 34 -2.66 0.07 3.63
CA THR A 34 -3.17 -0.24 2.29
C THR A 34 -4.68 -0.05 2.19
N TRP A 35 -5.45 -0.60 3.14
CA TRP A 35 -6.90 -0.47 3.15
C TRP A 35 -7.35 0.98 3.35
N LEU A 36 -6.65 1.73 4.20
CA LEU A 36 -6.90 3.15 4.39
C LEU A 36 -6.74 3.92 3.07
N PHE A 37 -5.64 3.70 2.35
CA PHE A 37 -5.38 4.33 1.07
C PHE A 37 -6.42 3.94 0.01
N TRP A 38 -6.74 2.65 -0.11
CA TRP A 38 -7.76 2.20 -1.06
C TRP A 38 -9.16 2.70 -0.72
N PHE A 39 -9.51 2.81 0.55
CA PHE A 39 -10.76 3.40 0.99
C PHE A 39 -10.86 4.86 0.57
N PHE A 40 -9.82 5.66 0.81
CA PHE A 40 -9.81 7.07 0.38
C PHE A 40 -9.72 7.21 -1.15
N ALA A 41 -9.00 6.35 -1.85
CA ALA A 41 -8.99 6.30 -3.31
C ALA A 41 -10.40 6.03 -3.86
N LEU A 42 -11.13 5.09 -3.28
CA LEU A 42 -12.51 4.80 -3.65
C LEU A 42 -13.44 5.96 -3.33
N LEU A 43 -13.34 6.55 -2.14
CA LEU A 43 -14.18 7.66 -1.70
C LEU A 43 -14.01 8.90 -2.61
N THR A 44 -12.76 9.26 -2.90
CA THR A 44 -12.44 10.37 -3.80
C THR A 44 -12.88 10.10 -5.23
N SER A 45 -12.69 8.88 -5.73
CA SER A 45 -13.20 8.46 -7.05
C SER A 45 -14.72 8.55 -7.11
N ALA A 46 -15.43 8.06 -6.09
CA ALA A 46 -16.89 8.12 -6.04
C ALA A 46 -17.39 9.57 -6.10
N LYS A 47 -16.71 10.49 -5.38
CA LYS A 47 -17.02 11.93 -5.45
C LYS A 47 -16.81 12.51 -6.86
N GLN A 48 -15.78 12.07 -7.57
CA GLN A 48 -15.47 12.55 -8.92
C GLN A 48 -16.39 12.01 -10.01
N TYR A 49 -16.81 10.74 -9.91
CA TYR A 49 -17.66 10.09 -10.92
C TYR A 49 -19.15 10.34 -10.73
N PHE A 50 -19.62 10.37 -9.47
CA PHE A 50 -21.05 10.47 -9.16
C PHE A 50 -21.45 11.81 -8.52
N GLY A 51 -20.48 12.59 -8.06
CA GLY A 51 -20.69 13.95 -7.55
C GLY A 51 -20.23 15.01 -8.55
N SER A 52 -20.46 16.28 -8.20
CA SER A 52 -19.83 17.42 -8.86
C SER A 52 -18.44 17.66 -8.24
N PRO A 53 -17.34 17.41 -8.97
CA PRO A 53 -15.99 17.59 -8.42
C PRO A 53 -15.65 19.06 -8.19
N ILE A 54 -16.28 19.97 -8.94
CA ILE A 54 -16.18 21.41 -8.84
C ILE A 54 -17.55 22.03 -9.13
N GLN A 55 -17.86 23.15 -8.49
CA GLN A 55 -19.02 23.98 -8.83
C GLN A 55 -18.52 25.33 -9.33
N CYS A 56 -19.03 25.76 -10.48
CA CYS A 56 -18.61 27.00 -11.12
C CYS A 56 -19.70 28.06 -10.97
N PHE A 57 -19.30 29.29 -10.70
CA PHE A 57 -20.22 30.42 -10.81
C PHE A 57 -20.45 30.73 -12.30
N THR A 58 -21.62 30.36 -12.81
CA THR A 58 -22.00 30.53 -14.22
C THR A 58 -23.07 31.62 -14.39
N PRO A 59 -23.17 32.26 -15.56
CA PRO A 59 -24.20 33.27 -15.82
C PRO A 59 -25.62 32.69 -15.71
N ALA A 60 -26.59 33.50 -15.24
CA ALA A 60 -27.97 33.06 -15.02
C ALA A 60 -28.72 32.62 -16.30
N GLU A 61 -28.22 32.98 -17.49
CA GLU A 61 -28.76 32.57 -18.77
C GLU A 61 -28.43 31.11 -19.12
N PHE A 62 -27.45 30.50 -18.45
CA PHE A 62 -27.04 29.13 -18.72
C PHE A 62 -28.05 28.14 -18.15
N GLY A 63 -28.63 27.32 -19.02
CA GLY A 63 -29.37 26.15 -18.59
C GLY A 63 -28.45 25.09 -17.98
N LYS A 64 -29.03 24.13 -17.24
CA LYS A 64 -28.30 23.06 -16.52
C LYS A 64 -27.29 22.28 -17.38
N SER A 65 -27.56 22.09 -18.67
CA SER A 65 -26.63 21.41 -19.58
C SER A 65 -25.35 22.22 -19.83
N TRP A 66 -25.45 23.53 -19.92
CA TRP A 66 -24.32 24.44 -20.12
C TRP A 66 -23.51 24.60 -18.84
N GLU A 67 -24.19 24.60 -17.68
CA GLU A 67 -23.56 24.57 -16.36
C GLU A 67 -22.69 23.31 -16.19
N ASN A 68 -23.23 22.11 -16.44
CA ASN A 68 -22.47 20.87 -16.39
C ASN A 68 -21.28 20.85 -17.36
N TYR A 69 -21.44 21.45 -18.55
CA TYR A 69 -20.35 21.59 -19.53
C TYR A 69 -19.25 22.51 -19.01
N ALA A 70 -19.62 23.68 -18.44
CA ALA A 70 -18.67 24.62 -17.86
C ALA A 70 -17.91 24.00 -16.68
N GLU A 71 -18.60 23.30 -15.78
CA GLU A 71 -17.97 22.58 -14.67
C GLU A 71 -16.97 21.52 -15.16
N THR A 72 -17.35 20.71 -16.14
CA THR A 72 -16.47 19.70 -16.74
C THR A 72 -15.26 20.34 -17.41
N TYR A 73 -15.48 21.42 -18.16
CA TYR A 73 -14.41 22.17 -18.82
C TYR A 73 -13.43 22.76 -17.80
N CYS A 74 -13.93 23.38 -16.73
CA CYS A 74 -13.11 23.93 -15.66
C CYS A 74 -12.34 22.84 -14.89
N PHE A 75 -12.92 21.65 -14.70
CA PHE A 75 -12.25 20.55 -14.01
C PHE A 75 -11.12 19.91 -14.83
N ILE A 76 -11.29 19.78 -16.15
CA ILE A 76 -10.28 19.19 -17.04
C ILE A 76 -9.15 20.18 -17.32
N ASN A 77 -9.46 21.47 -17.39
CA ASN A 77 -8.44 22.50 -17.58
C ASN A 77 -7.72 22.85 -16.27
N ASN A 78 -6.51 23.40 -16.39
CA ASN A 78 -5.78 23.87 -15.22
C ASN A 78 -6.44 25.15 -14.68
N ILE A 79 -6.86 25.12 -13.42
CA ILE A 79 -7.34 26.30 -12.70
C ILE A 79 -6.17 26.95 -11.96
N TYR A 80 -6.20 28.27 -11.81
CA TYR A 80 -5.19 29.04 -11.08
C TYR A 80 -5.88 29.87 -10.00
N LYS A 81 -5.15 30.18 -8.92
CA LYS A 81 -5.67 31.07 -7.88
C LYS A 81 -5.41 32.51 -8.31
N LEU A 82 -6.43 33.36 -8.20
CA LEU A 82 -6.31 34.79 -8.43
C LEU A 82 -6.75 35.53 -7.15
N PRO A 83 -5.87 36.30 -6.50
CA PRO A 83 -6.26 37.19 -5.42
C PRO A 83 -7.25 38.25 -5.94
N MET A 84 -8.24 38.62 -5.10
CA MET A 84 -9.31 39.56 -5.49
C MET A 84 -8.81 40.94 -5.94
N GLU A 85 -7.59 41.32 -5.56
CA GLU A 85 -6.99 42.65 -5.80
C GLU A 85 -6.08 42.69 -7.04
N GLN A 86 -5.85 41.55 -7.71
CA GLN A 86 -4.97 41.48 -8.89
C GLN A 86 -5.75 41.48 -10.20
N GLU A 87 -5.22 42.18 -11.21
CA GLU A 87 -5.71 42.09 -12.59
C GLU A 87 -5.49 40.68 -13.15
N PHE A 88 -6.33 40.30 -14.13
CA PHE A 88 -6.22 39.00 -14.78
C PHE A 88 -4.86 38.88 -15.50
N PRO A 89 -3.98 37.94 -15.08
CA PRO A 89 -2.67 37.81 -15.68
C PRO A 89 -2.78 37.24 -17.10
N ASP A 90 -1.81 37.59 -17.93
CA ASP A 90 -1.65 36.97 -19.25
C ASP A 90 -1.55 35.44 -19.10
N PRO A 91 -2.03 34.67 -20.10
CA PRO A 91 -2.01 33.22 -20.04
C PRO A 91 -0.61 32.63 -19.84
N ALA A 92 0.44 33.34 -20.26
CA ALA A 92 1.84 32.97 -20.04
C ALA A 92 2.32 33.14 -18.59
N ASP A 93 1.69 34.03 -17.82
CA ASP A 93 2.09 34.40 -16.45
C ASP A 93 1.25 33.74 -15.36
N ARG A 94 0.34 32.83 -15.72
CA ARG A 94 -0.50 32.06 -14.79
C ARG A 94 0.34 31.08 -13.95
N LYS A 95 0.81 31.55 -12.80
CA LYS A 95 1.47 30.74 -11.76
C LYS A 95 0.44 29.94 -10.94
N ASP A 96 0.90 28.92 -10.23
CA ASP A 96 0.11 28.11 -9.30
C ASP A 96 -1.11 27.40 -9.91
N GLN A 97 -0.89 26.71 -11.02
CA GLN A 97 -1.90 25.86 -11.65
C GLN A 97 -2.20 24.62 -10.80
N ILE A 98 -3.44 24.51 -10.36
CA ILE A 98 -3.93 23.42 -9.53
C ILE A 98 -4.44 22.29 -10.44
N SER A 99 -3.65 21.23 -10.56
CA SER A 99 -4.02 20.03 -11.33
C SER A 99 -4.19 18.78 -10.47
N TYR A 100 -3.66 18.81 -9.23
CA TYR A 100 -3.52 17.62 -8.40
C TYR A 100 -4.84 16.90 -8.10
N TYR A 101 -5.97 17.61 -7.97
CA TYR A 101 -7.28 17.01 -7.66
C TYR A 101 -7.68 15.84 -8.57
N ARG A 102 -7.26 15.87 -9.84
CA ARG A 102 -7.54 14.80 -10.82
C ARG A 102 -6.75 13.52 -10.53
N TRP A 103 -5.53 13.66 -10.05
CA TRP A 103 -4.58 12.56 -9.86
C TRP A 103 -4.64 11.92 -8.47
N VAL A 104 -5.31 12.56 -7.51
CA VAL A 104 -5.40 12.10 -6.11
C VAL A 104 -5.83 10.63 -6.01
N PRO A 105 -6.92 10.15 -6.65
CA PRO A 105 -7.36 8.77 -6.46
C PRO A 105 -6.38 7.77 -7.07
N LEU A 106 -5.77 8.11 -8.21
CA LEU A 106 -4.77 7.26 -8.86
C LEU A 106 -3.53 7.11 -7.99
N ILE A 107 -3.04 8.22 -7.43
CA ILE A 107 -1.89 8.22 -6.54
C ILE A 107 -2.19 7.40 -5.28
N LEU A 108 -3.30 7.67 -4.59
CA LEU A 108 -3.69 6.90 -3.40
C LEU A 108 -3.79 5.40 -3.68
N LEU A 109 -4.32 5.02 -4.86
CA LEU A 109 -4.35 3.62 -5.29
C LEU A 109 -2.94 3.03 -5.44
N CYS A 110 -2.04 3.75 -6.13
CA CYS A 110 -0.64 3.35 -6.29
C CYS A 110 0.09 3.24 -4.95
N GLN A 111 -0.15 4.17 -4.02
CA GLN A 111 0.44 4.15 -2.67
C GLN A 111 0.03 2.89 -1.91
N GLY A 112 -1.27 2.57 -1.91
CA GLY A 112 -1.78 1.33 -1.31
C GLY A 112 -1.18 0.07 -1.98
N CYS A 113 -1.14 0.05 -3.32
CA CYS A 113 -0.52 -1.07 -4.05
C CYS A 113 0.96 -1.26 -3.69
N SER A 114 1.72 -0.19 -3.50
CA SER A 114 3.14 -0.28 -3.14
C SER A 114 3.35 -0.99 -1.78
N PHE A 115 2.56 -0.64 -0.76
CA PHE A 115 2.59 -1.33 0.54
C PHE A 115 2.18 -2.80 0.44
N TYR A 116 1.17 -3.11 -0.38
CA TYR A 116 0.77 -4.50 -0.64
C TYR A 116 1.90 -5.30 -1.31
N LEU A 117 2.56 -4.73 -2.32
CA LEU A 117 3.59 -5.40 -3.11
C LEU A 117 4.81 -5.82 -2.29
N ILE A 118 5.25 -5.01 -1.33
CA ILE A 118 6.43 -5.34 -0.52
C ILE A 118 6.17 -6.56 0.36
N ASN A 119 4.96 -6.68 0.89
CA ASN A 119 4.55 -7.84 1.70
C ASN A 119 4.27 -9.07 0.83
N ALA A 120 3.68 -8.90 -0.35
CA ALA A 120 3.53 -9.98 -1.32
C ALA A 120 4.90 -10.52 -1.78
N LEU A 121 5.90 -9.65 -1.92
CA LEU A 121 7.28 -10.04 -2.21
C LEU A 121 7.87 -10.90 -1.07
N TRP A 122 7.64 -10.51 0.20
CA TRP A 122 8.04 -11.32 1.34
C TRP A 122 7.39 -12.71 1.33
N GLU A 123 6.07 -12.80 1.11
CA GLU A 123 5.41 -14.10 1.04
C GLU A 123 5.95 -14.99 -0.09
N PHE A 124 6.24 -14.38 -1.24
CA PHE A 124 6.80 -15.09 -2.37
C PHE A 124 8.21 -15.61 -2.08
N LEU A 125 9.06 -14.79 -1.43
CA LEU A 125 10.41 -15.19 -1.03
C LEU A 125 10.39 -16.24 0.08
N ASN A 126 9.50 -16.09 1.08
CA ASN A 126 9.35 -17.03 2.18
C ASN A 126 8.90 -18.42 1.69
N LYS A 127 7.95 -18.48 0.74
CA LYS A 127 7.51 -19.73 0.11
C LYS A 127 8.61 -20.44 -0.69
N LYS A 128 9.58 -19.69 -1.20
CA LYS A 128 10.75 -20.25 -1.92
C LYS A 128 11.89 -20.62 -0.99
N SER A 129 11.86 -20.15 0.25
CA SER A 129 12.92 -20.42 1.21
C SER A 129 12.82 -21.84 1.74
N VAL A 130 13.96 -22.44 2.07
CA VAL A 130 14.05 -23.83 2.56
C VAL A 130 13.38 -23.99 3.93
N ILE A 131 13.31 -22.90 4.70
CA ILE A 131 12.70 -22.90 6.04
C ILE A 131 11.24 -22.47 5.94
N ASN A 132 10.31 -23.39 6.14
CA ASN A 132 8.90 -23.05 6.26
C ASN A 132 8.59 -22.55 7.68
N CYS A 133 8.90 -21.28 7.94
CA CYS A 133 8.64 -20.64 9.24
C CYS A 133 7.15 -20.73 9.65
N GLU A 134 6.23 -20.81 8.68
CA GLU A 134 4.79 -20.84 8.96
C GLU A 134 4.40 -22.17 9.62
N GLU A 135 4.99 -23.27 9.14
CA GLU A 135 4.76 -24.62 9.65
C GLU A 135 5.38 -24.81 11.02
N ILE A 136 6.62 -24.32 11.23
CA ILE A 136 7.27 -24.32 12.55
C ILE A 136 6.41 -23.60 13.59
N VAL A 137 5.89 -22.41 13.26
CA VAL A 137 5.06 -21.62 14.18
C VAL A 137 3.72 -22.32 14.45
N LYS A 138 3.08 -22.92 13.43
CA LYS A 138 1.86 -23.72 13.62
C LYS A 138 2.12 -24.90 14.55
N ASP A 139 3.19 -25.64 14.32
CA ASP A 139 3.54 -26.80 15.13
C ASP A 139 3.85 -26.39 16.58
N ALA A 140 4.58 -25.29 16.78
CA ALA A 140 4.83 -24.73 18.11
C ALA A 140 3.54 -24.26 18.82
N GLN A 141 2.60 -23.65 18.09
CA GLN A 141 1.30 -23.26 18.64
C GLN A 141 0.47 -24.48 19.06
N THR A 142 0.46 -25.55 18.25
CA THR A 142 -0.25 -26.79 18.63
C THR A 142 0.34 -27.44 19.88
N CYS A 143 1.67 -27.43 20.04
CA CYS A 143 2.36 -27.91 21.25
C CYS A 143 1.94 -27.16 22.52
N THR A 144 1.61 -25.87 22.38
CA THR A 144 1.25 -24.98 23.49
C THR A 144 -0.20 -25.19 23.96
N LEU A 145 -1.11 -25.50 23.03
CA LEU A 145 -2.55 -25.45 23.28
C LEU A 145 -3.16 -26.72 23.88
N LYS A 146 -2.54 -27.90 23.72
CA LYS A 146 -2.84 -29.17 24.45
C LYS A 146 -2.17 -30.34 23.74
N GLU A 147 -1.10 -30.91 24.30
CA GLU A 147 -0.54 -32.16 23.77
C GLU A 147 0.07 -33.03 24.88
N LYS A 148 -0.27 -34.33 24.90
CA LYS A 148 0.26 -35.31 25.88
C LYS A 148 1.74 -35.64 25.65
N ASN A 149 2.25 -35.47 24.42
CA ASN A 149 3.63 -35.73 24.01
C ASN A 149 4.40 -34.44 23.66
N ARG A 150 4.15 -33.35 24.41
CA ARG A 150 4.76 -32.03 24.18
C ARG A 150 6.29 -32.07 24.09
N GLN A 151 6.95 -32.86 24.95
CA GLN A 151 8.42 -32.94 25.01
C GLN A 151 9.01 -33.52 23.73
N THR A 152 8.51 -34.65 23.24
CA THR A 152 8.98 -35.28 22.00
C THR A 152 8.78 -34.40 20.78
N LYS A 153 7.66 -33.66 20.71
CA LYS A 153 7.40 -32.76 19.58
C LYS A 153 8.28 -31.51 19.64
N LEU A 154 8.53 -30.95 20.83
CA LEU A 154 9.50 -29.88 21.02
C LEU A 154 10.92 -30.31 20.65
N GLU A 155 11.32 -31.53 21.01
CA GLU A 155 12.60 -32.12 20.61
C GLU A 155 12.69 -32.21 19.09
N ASN A 156 11.66 -32.74 18.41
CA ASN A 156 11.61 -32.82 16.95
C ASN A 156 11.69 -31.44 16.27
N ILE A 157 10.96 -30.44 16.79
CA ILE A 157 11.02 -29.06 16.27
C ILE A 157 12.43 -28.48 16.48
N SER A 158 13.02 -28.66 17.66
CA SER A 158 14.36 -28.17 17.95
C SER A 158 15.40 -28.81 17.05
N GLN A 159 15.31 -30.13 16.83
CA GLN A 159 16.20 -30.88 15.97
C GLN A 159 16.04 -30.45 14.51
N TYR A 160 14.80 -30.25 14.04
CA TYR A 160 14.53 -29.71 12.71
C TYR A 160 15.17 -28.33 12.51
N ILE A 161 15.03 -27.42 13.47
CA ILE A 161 15.66 -26.09 13.42
C ILE A 161 17.19 -26.22 13.38
N PHE A 162 17.77 -27.01 14.29
CA PHE A 162 19.22 -27.22 14.36
C PHE A 162 19.78 -27.86 13.09
N ASP A 163 19.13 -28.88 12.54
CA ASP A 163 19.55 -29.55 11.31
C ASP A 163 19.47 -28.59 10.11
N THR A 164 18.45 -27.73 10.08
CA THR A 164 18.28 -26.72 9.03
C THR A 164 19.40 -25.66 9.05
N PHE A 165 19.84 -25.22 10.25
CA PHE A 165 20.97 -24.29 10.38
C PHE A 165 22.33 -24.97 10.20
N ARG A 166 22.45 -26.26 10.51
CA ARG A 166 23.69 -27.04 10.41
C ARG A 166 23.96 -27.53 8.99
N TYR A 167 22.96 -27.58 8.12
CA TYR A 167 23.12 -27.86 6.69
C TYR A 167 23.89 -26.73 5.97
N GLU A 168 25.20 -26.63 6.21
CA GLU A 168 26.15 -25.93 5.34
C GLU A 168 26.45 -26.82 4.12
N PHE A 169 25.77 -26.59 3.00
CA PHE A 169 26.11 -27.27 1.74
C PHE A 169 27.16 -26.47 0.94
N PRO A 170 28.01 -27.18 0.15
CA PRO A 170 29.22 -26.66 -0.44
C PRO A 170 28.91 -25.68 -1.56
N LEU A 171 29.81 -24.72 -1.71
CA LEU A 171 30.16 -23.78 -2.79
C LEU A 171 29.52 -23.82 -4.20
N ASN A 172 28.60 -24.73 -4.55
CA ASN A 172 27.95 -24.81 -5.85
C ASN A 172 26.49 -24.32 -5.83
N GLY A 173 26.34 -23.00 -5.99
CA GLY A 173 25.51 -22.48 -7.08
C GLY A 173 24.05 -22.08 -6.82
N HIS A 174 23.42 -22.44 -5.71
CA HIS A 174 22.05 -21.99 -5.41
C HIS A 174 21.97 -21.19 -4.11
N PHE A 175 22.17 -19.87 -4.24
CA PHE A 175 22.14 -18.86 -3.18
C PHE A 175 20.83 -18.80 -2.36
N TYR A 176 19.79 -19.53 -2.76
CA TYR A 176 18.45 -19.48 -2.14
C TYR A 176 18.21 -20.58 -1.09
N ASN A 177 19.14 -21.52 -0.93
CA ASN A 177 18.95 -22.71 -0.09
C ASN A 177 19.59 -22.64 1.31
N ASN A 178 20.12 -21.49 1.73
CA ASN A 178 20.74 -21.33 3.05
C ASN A 178 19.74 -20.71 4.04
N GLY A 179 19.67 -21.22 5.28
CA GLY A 179 18.79 -20.69 6.33
C GLY A 179 19.05 -19.20 6.66
N TYR A 180 20.30 -18.76 6.50
CA TYR A 180 20.70 -17.35 6.63
C TYR A 180 20.07 -16.43 5.56
N CYS A 181 19.68 -16.97 4.40
CA CYS A 181 19.03 -16.20 3.34
C CYS A 181 17.61 -15.79 3.73
N THR A 182 16.86 -16.62 4.47
CA THR A 182 15.52 -16.25 4.95
C THR A 182 15.55 -15.04 5.88
N ALA A 183 16.48 -15.02 6.83
CA ALA A 183 16.67 -13.88 7.73
C ALA A 183 17.11 -12.62 6.97
N THR A 184 18.01 -12.77 5.98
CA THR A 184 18.45 -11.66 5.12
C THR A 184 17.31 -11.09 4.28
N PHE A 185 16.48 -11.95 3.68
CA PHE A 185 15.31 -11.52 2.91
C PHE A 185 14.28 -10.80 3.79
N TYR A 186 14.09 -11.25 5.03
CA TYR A 186 13.20 -10.59 5.98
C TYR A 186 13.66 -9.17 6.30
N LEU A 187 14.95 -9.01 6.64
CA LEU A 187 15.54 -7.69 6.91
C LEU A 187 15.50 -6.79 5.67
N LEU A 188 15.70 -7.35 4.48
CA LEU A 188 15.56 -6.62 3.21
C LEU A 188 14.12 -6.12 3.02
N THR A 189 13.11 -6.95 3.27
CA THR A 189 11.71 -6.51 3.22
C THR A 189 11.42 -5.39 4.21
N LYS A 190 11.94 -5.46 5.44
CA LYS A 190 11.79 -4.37 6.43
C LYS A 190 12.41 -3.07 5.93
N PHE A 191 13.60 -3.15 5.36
CA PHE A 191 14.27 -2.00 4.77
C PHE A 191 13.48 -1.42 3.58
N LEU A 192 12.93 -2.28 2.71
CA LEU A 192 12.05 -1.86 1.62
C LEU A 192 10.76 -1.20 2.14
N ASN A 193 10.16 -1.70 3.22
CA ASN A 193 8.99 -1.07 3.86
C ASN A 193 9.32 0.33 4.39
N LEU A 194 10.50 0.53 4.99
CA LEU A 194 10.95 1.85 5.43
C LEU A 194 11.16 2.81 4.25
N ILE A 195 11.86 2.35 3.19
CA ILE A 195 12.03 3.14 1.96
C ILE A 195 10.67 3.52 1.38
N ASN A 196 9.74 2.57 1.30
CA ASN A 196 8.42 2.83 0.77
C ASN A 196 7.64 3.83 1.63
N CYS A 197 7.77 3.79 2.96
CA CYS A 197 7.19 4.81 3.83
C CYS A 197 7.74 6.20 3.50
N CYS A 198 9.05 6.35 3.39
CA CYS A 198 9.70 7.62 3.00
C CYS A 198 9.26 8.09 1.60
N LEU A 199 9.19 7.19 0.63
CA LEU A 199 8.74 7.51 -0.74
C LEU A 199 7.29 7.97 -0.77
N ASN A 200 6.40 7.31 -0.02
CA ASN A 200 4.99 7.72 0.07
C ASN A 200 4.84 9.11 0.71
N LEU A 201 5.65 9.42 1.73
CA LEU A 201 5.66 10.73 2.37
C LEU A 201 6.18 11.82 1.42
N PHE A 202 7.30 11.56 0.75
CA PHE A 202 7.87 12.49 -0.24
C PHE A 202 6.92 12.73 -1.42
N LEU A 203 6.24 11.68 -1.89
CA LEU A 203 5.26 11.79 -2.96
C LEU A 203 4.10 12.71 -2.54
N LEU A 204 3.56 12.55 -1.33
CA LEU A 204 2.53 13.44 -0.80
C LEU A 204 3.03 14.89 -0.70
N GLU A 205 4.25 15.11 -0.22
CA GLU A 205 4.81 16.45 -0.10
C GLU A 205 4.95 17.14 -1.46
N SER A 206 5.57 16.45 -2.42
CA SER A 206 5.73 16.94 -3.79
C SER A 206 4.38 17.21 -4.46
N PHE A 207 3.39 16.35 -4.21
CA PHE A 207 2.09 16.44 -4.84
C PHE A 207 1.19 17.55 -4.28
N LEU A 208 1.21 17.78 -2.96
CA LEU A 208 0.45 18.88 -2.35
C LEU A 208 1.14 20.24 -2.57
N GLY A 209 2.43 20.26 -2.95
CA GLY A 209 3.22 21.48 -3.10
C GLY A 209 3.41 22.23 -1.79
N THR A 210 3.22 21.54 -0.66
CA THR A 210 3.31 22.08 0.71
C THR A 210 4.58 21.57 1.37
N GLN A 211 5.24 22.40 2.20
CA GLN A 211 6.38 21.98 3.01
C GLN A 211 5.93 21.18 4.25
N LEU A 212 5.30 20.02 4.05
CA LEU A 212 4.77 19.19 5.14
C LEU A 212 5.87 18.78 6.14
N LEU A 213 7.10 18.53 5.67
CA LEU A 213 8.24 18.22 6.54
C LEU A 213 8.65 19.37 7.48
N LYS A 214 8.26 20.63 7.21
CA LYS A 214 8.51 21.76 8.12
C LYS A 214 7.47 21.91 9.23
N TYR A 215 6.28 21.34 9.07
CA TYR A 215 5.18 21.50 10.03
C TYR A 215 4.98 20.25 10.91
N GLY A 216 5.65 19.14 10.60
CA GLY A 216 5.47 17.83 11.25
C GLY A 216 6.66 17.33 12.07
N LEU A 217 7.68 18.17 12.32
CA LEU A 217 8.82 17.88 13.18
C LEU A 217 9.09 19.06 14.11
#